data_AF-A0A7Y0BSK6-F1
#
_entry.id   AF-A0A7Y0BSK6-F1
#
_cell.length_a   1.000
_cell.length_b   1.000
_cell.length_c   1.000
_cell.angle_alpha   90.00
_cell.angle_beta   90.00
_cell.angle_gamma   90.00
#
_symmetry.space_group_name_H-M   'P 1'
#
loop_
_entity.id
_entity.type
_entity.pdbx_description
1 polymer ?
#
loop_
_entity_poly.entity_id
_entity_poly.type
_entity_poly.pdbx_seq_one_letter_code
_entity_poly.pdbx_strand_id
1 'polypeptide(L)'
;MDDRFNTIAGWTLFGGIVALGLSSLSAHYFLADKPERPEKMGYAIEGVEAEGGAGAAAVLPIANRLATGDVAKGEAIFAKCKACHTIDQGAANGIGPNLWATVGEGIAQGKGGFAFSDSLKAKGGKWDFASLDEWLTNPKKFADGTKMSFAGIANPQERADVILYLNSKGSNLPLPAPEAVPAAGAAPAAGAAAAGPVVGDAAAGEKVFAKCKACHTIEAGQPNGIGPNLAGIAGDKVAEGRGGFAFSDALKGKGGVWDDASLDAWLTAPAKYAPGTKMTFAGIADAKQRADVIAYLKTKK
;
A
#
# COMPACT_ATOMS: atom_id res chain seq x y z
N MET A 1 -53.93 -29.30 -29.30
CA MET A 1 -52.53 -29.22 -28.87
C MET A 1 -52.07 -27.85 -29.26
N ASP A 2 -51.98 -26.95 -28.31
CA ASP A 2 -51.82 -25.52 -28.59
C ASP A 2 -50.36 -25.22 -28.93
N ASP A 3 -50.12 -24.54 -30.06
CA ASP A 3 -48.79 -24.17 -30.59
C ASP A 3 -47.98 -23.20 -29.70
N ARG A 4 -48.42 -23.01 -28.46
CA ARG A 4 -47.84 -22.11 -27.46
C ARG A 4 -46.39 -22.43 -27.15
N PHE A 5 -46.01 -23.71 -27.17
CA PHE A 5 -44.62 -24.11 -26.95
C PHE A 5 -43.69 -23.59 -28.06
N ASN A 6 -44.10 -23.73 -29.33
CA ASN A 6 -43.31 -23.26 -30.46
C ASN A 6 -43.19 -21.73 -30.46
N THR A 7 -44.28 -21.04 -30.09
CA THR A 7 -44.27 -19.58 -29.93
C THR A 7 -43.32 -19.13 -28.80
N ILE A 8 -43.37 -19.78 -27.63
CA ILE A 8 -42.47 -19.44 -26.51
C ILE A 8 -41.01 -19.73 -26.86
N ALA A 9 -40.73 -20.87 -27.48
CA ALA A 9 -39.38 -21.21 -27.94
C ALA A 9 -38.85 -20.20 -28.97
N GLY A 10 -39.69 -19.78 -29.92
CA GLY A 10 -39.33 -18.75 -30.91
C GLY A 10 -38.99 -17.40 -30.29
N TRP A 11 -39.80 -16.92 -29.33
CA TRP A 11 -39.52 -15.66 -28.64
C TRP A 11 -38.26 -15.74 -27.76
N THR A 12 -38.00 -16.89 -27.16
CA THR A 12 -36.79 -17.11 -26.34
C THR A 12 -35.53 -17.09 -27.21
N LEU A 13 -35.56 -17.77 -28.36
CA LEU A 13 -34.46 -17.75 -29.33
C LEU A 13 -34.23 -16.33 -29.88
N PHE A 14 -35.29 -15.63 -30.26
CA PHE A 14 -35.20 -14.25 -30.76
C PHE A 14 -34.59 -13.30 -29.72
N GLY A 15 -35.06 -13.36 -28.47
CA GLY A 15 -34.48 -12.58 -27.37
C GLY A 15 -33.00 -12.87 -27.16
N GLY A 16 -32.59 -14.14 -27.24
CA GLY A 16 -31.19 -14.54 -27.15
C GLY A 16 -30.32 -13.98 -28.29
N ILE A 17 -30.81 -14.02 -29.54
CA ILE A 17 -30.12 -13.48 -30.71
C ILE A 17 -29.97 -11.97 -30.61
N VAL A 18 -31.02 -11.26 -30.18
CA VAL A 18 -30.98 -9.80 -30.01
C VAL A 18 -29.98 -9.41 -28.92
N ALA A 19 -29.96 -10.10 -27.78
CA ALA A 19 -29.00 -9.84 -26.70
C ALA A 19 -27.54 -10.09 -27.15
N LEU A 20 -27.29 -11.20 -27.86
CA LEU A 20 -25.96 -11.53 -28.35
C LEU A 20 -25.50 -10.55 -29.44
N GLY A 21 -26.40 -10.18 -30.35
CA GLY A 21 -26.14 -9.22 -31.44
C GLY A 21 -25.84 -7.82 -30.91
N LEU A 22 -26.60 -7.34 -29.91
CA LEU A 22 -26.34 -6.06 -29.26
C LEU A 22 -25.01 -6.06 -28.51
N SER A 23 -24.65 -7.16 -27.83
CA SER A 23 -23.36 -7.30 -27.15
C SER A 23 -22.18 -7.25 -28.14
N SER A 24 -22.29 -7.96 -29.27
CA SER A 24 -21.25 -7.96 -30.31
C SER A 24 -21.13 -6.60 -31.01
N LEU A 25 -22.25 -5.97 -31.37
CA LEU A 25 -22.24 -4.63 -31.95
C LEU A 25 -21.68 -3.58 -30.98
N SER A 26 -22.00 -3.69 -29.70
CA SER A 26 -21.44 -2.85 -28.64
C SER A 26 -19.91 -3.04 -28.56
N ALA A 27 -19.42 -4.28 -28.50
CA ALA A 27 -17.99 -4.56 -28.45
C ALA A 27 -17.23 -3.98 -29.65
N HIS A 28 -17.79 -4.10 -30.86
CA HIS A 28 -17.18 -3.56 -32.08
C HIS A 28 -17.26 -2.03 -32.18
N TYR A 29 -18.38 -1.42 -31.78
CA TYR A 29 -18.56 0.03 -31.85
C TYR A 29 -17.77 0.78 -30.76
N PHE A 30 -17.70 0.21 -29.56
CA PHE A 30 -16.98 0.81 -28.42
C PHE A 30 -15.52 0.38 -28.31
N LEU A 31 -15.04 -0.49 -29.21
CA LEU A 31 -13.64 -0.94 -29.24
C LEU A 31 -13.12 -1.41 -27.86
N ALA A 32 -13.99 -2.05 -27.07
CA ALA A 32 -13.70 -2.42 -25.67
C ALA A 32 -12.48 -3.35 -25.54
N ASP A 33 -12.08 -4.00 -26.64
CA ASP A 33 -11.01 -4.99 -26.70
C ASP A 33 -9.68 -4.43 -27.25
N LYS A 34 -9.58 -3.11 -27.54
CA LYS A 34 -8.31 -2.48 -27.97
C LYS A 34 -7.61 -1.80 -26.79
N PRO A 35 -6.46 -2.32 -26.30
CA PRO A 35 -5.65 -1.67 -25.25
C PRO A 35 -4.81 -0.48 -25.76
N GLU A 36 -5.01 -0.03 -27.00
CA GLU A 36 -4.23 1.07 -27.58
C GLU A 36 -4.81 2.43 -27.17
N ARG A 37 -4.10 3.10 -26.26
CA ARG A 37 -4.33 4.47 -25.80
C ARG A 37 -4.36 5.42 -27.03
N PRO A 38 -5.32 6.38 -27.13
CA PRO A 38 -5.39 7.28 -28.28
C PRO A 38 -4.12 8.14 -28.39
N GLU A 39 -3.59 8.30 -29.61
CA GLU A 39 -2.34 9.05 -29.87
C GLU A 39 -2.41 10.54 -29.47
N LYS A 40 -3.62 11.10 -29.33
CA LYS A 40 -3.82 12.47 -28.82
C LYS A 40 -4.89 12.46 -27.74
N MET A 41 -4.44 12.61 -26.50
CA MET A 41 -5.31 12.91 -25.37
C MET A 41 -5.83 14.34 -25.53
N GLY A 42 -7.16 14.51 -25.46
CA GLY A 42 -7.79 15.85 -25.44
C GLY A 42 -7.40 16.64 -24.19
N TYR A 43 -7.44 17.98 -24.32
CA TYR A 43 -7.04 19.02 -23.36
C TYR A 43 -6.67 18.55 -21.94
N ALA A 44 -5.39 18.69 -21.60
CA ALA A 44 -4.86 18.40 -20.27
C ALA A 44 -5.46 19.37 -19.23
N ILE A 45 -6.19 18.81 -18.27
CA ILE A 45 -6.44 19.47 -16.99
C ILE A 45 -5.24 19.10 -16.12
N GLU A 46 -4.40 20.08 -15.80
CA GLU A 46 -3.25 19.91 -14.91
C GLU A 46 -3.75 19.31 -13.57
N GLY A 47 -3.31 18.08 -13.27
CA GLY A 47 -3.60 17.40 -12.00
C GLY A 47 -4.20 15.99 -12.07
N VAL A 48 -4.34 15.38 -13.26
CA VAL A 48 -4.69 13.94 -13.36
C VAL A 48 -3.75 13.25 -14.34
N GLU A 49 -2.61 12.79 -13.84
CA GLU A 49 -1.91 11.67 -14.46
C GLU A 49 -2.60 10.38 -14.01
N ALA A 50 -3.24 9.70 -14.96
CA ALA A 50 -3.45 8.27 -14.90
C ALA A 50 -2.37 7.63 -15.79
N GLU A 51 -1.27 7.22 -15.19
CA GLU A 51 -0.38 6.21 -15.77
C GLU A 51 -0.36 4.95 -14.90
N GLY A 52 -0.32 3.82 -15.61
CA GLY A 52 -0.33 2.47 -15.06
C GLY A 52 0.60 2.31 -13.87
N GLY A 53 0.11 1.60 -12.87
CA GLY A 53 0.73 1.45 -11.55
C GLY A 53 2.19 1.01 -11.63
N ALA A 54 3.08 1.99 -11.68
CA ALA A 54 4.43 1.92 -11.18
C ALA A 54 4.37 1.25 -9.80
N GLY A 55 5.11 0.17 -9.64
CA GLY A 55 5.18 -0.58 -8.38
C GLY A 55 5.42 0.39 -7.22
N ALA A 56 4.52 0.32 -6.24
CA ALA A 56 4.49 1.22 -5.10
C ALA A 56 5.90 1.39 -4.51
N ALA A 57 6.48 2.59 -4.71
CA ALA A 57 7.56 3.05 -3.88
C ALA A 57 7.12 2.87 -2.42
N ALA A 58 7.97 2.30 -1.57
CA ALA A 58 7.68 2.12 -0.16
C ALA A 58 7.20 3.45 0.41
N VAL A 59 5.91 3.51 0.75
CA VAL A 59 5.29 4.72 1.28
C VAL A 59 6.01 5.04 2.58
N LEU A 60 6.70 6.18 2.63
CA LEU A 60 7.40 6.61 3.83
C LEU A 60 6.42 6.70 5.01
N PRO A 61 6.86 6.46 6.26
CA PRO A 61 6.02 6.69 7.43
C PRO A 61 5.45 8.11 7.44
N ILE A 62 4.26 8.29 8.04
CA ILE A 62 3.58 9.60 8.02
C ILE A 62 4.46 10.70 8.62
N ALA A 63 5.23 10.41 9.67
CA ALA A 63 6.15 11.37 10.28
C ALA A 63 7.18 11.93 9.29
N ASN A 64 7.70 11.07 8.40
CA ASN A 64 8.66 11.48 7.36
C ASN A 64 8.02 12.31 6.26
N ARG A 65 6.81 11.95 5.85
CA ARG A 65 6.06 12.72 4.85
C ARG A 65 5.62 14.08 5.37
N LEU A 66 5.28 14.18 6.65
CA LEU A 66 4.99 15.46 7.32
C LEU A 66 6.24 16.35 7.42
N ALA A 67 7.42 15.77 7.59
CA ALA A 67 8.68 16.52 7.66
C ALA A 67 9.02 17.24 6.36
N THR A 68 8.64 16.65 5.21
CA THR A 68 8.86 17.21 3.88
C THR A 68 7.59 17.81 3.26
N GLY A 69 6.51 17.90 4.04
CA GLY A 69 5.21 18.32 3.52
C GLY A 69 5.08 19.83 3.38
N ASP A 70 4.08 20.24 2.59
CA ASP A 70 3.84 21.62 2.20
C ASP A 70 2.40 22.05 2.53
N VAL A 71 2.27 23.03 3.42
CA VAL A 71 0.97 23.57 3.87
C VAL A 71 0.20 24.22 2.73
N ALA A 72 0.87 24.90 1.79
CA ALA A 72 0.22 25.58 0.68
C ALA A 72 -0.35 24.58 -0.34
N LYS A 73 0.37 23.47 -0.60
CA LYS A 73 -0.15 22.35 -1.38
C LYS A 73 -1.32 21.67 -0.67
N GLY A 74 -1.21 21.50 0.64
CA GLY A 74 -2.30 20.99 1.49
C GLY A 74 -3.58 21.82 1.36
N GLU A 75 -3.45 23.15 1.38
CA GLU A 75 -4.57 24.07 1.19
C GLU A 75 -5.20 23.93 -0.20
N ALA A 76 -4.38 23.82 -1.25
CA ALA A 76 -4.85 23.63 -2.62
C ALA A 76 -5.63 22.32 -2.76
N ILE A 77 -5.12 21.22 -2.18
CA ILE A 77 -5.80 19.92 -2.19
C ILE A 77 -7.09 19.98 -1.35
N PHE A 78 -7.09 20.72 -0.24
CA PHE A 78 -8.25 20.91 0.62
C PHE A 78 -9.42 21.60 -0.10
N ALA A 79 -9.20 22.26 -1.25
CA ALA A 79 -10.30 22.76 -2.08
C ALA A 79 -11.33 21.67 -2.41
N LYS A 80 -10.92 20.40 -2.54
CA LYS A 80 -11.80 19.23 -2.74
C LYS A 80 -12.73 18.98 -1.53
N CYS A 81 -12.33 19.40 -0.34
CA CYS A 81 -13.06 19.21 0.91
C CYS A 81 -14.05 20.35 1.20
N LYS A 82 -13.79 21.56 0.65
CA LYS A 82 -14.59 22.79 0.89
C LYS A 82 -16.06 22.68 0.44
N ALA A 83 -16.37 21.74 -0.46
CA ALA A 83 -17.74 21.47 -0.88
C ALA A 83 -18.63 20.94 0.27
N CYS A 84 -18.02 20.25 1.25
CA CYS A 84 -18.75 19.64 2.37
C CYS A 84 -18.34 20.19 3.73
N HIS A 85 -17.09 20.63 3.89
CA HIS A 85 -16.52 21.04 5.16
C HIS A 85 -16.13 22.51 5.17
N THR A 86 -16.43 23.18 6.28
CA THR A 86 -15.83 24.49 6.61
C THR A 86 -14.54 24.26 7.41
N ILE A 87 -13.64 25.25 7.42
CA ILE A 87 -12.33 25.14 8.08
C ILE A 87 -12.00 26.33 8.98
N ASP A 88 -12.69 27.46 8.82
CA ASP A 88 -12.40 28.66 9.60
C ASP A 88 -12.96 28.57 11.03
N GLN A 89 -12.29 29.26 11.95
CA GLN A 89 -12.67 29.28 13.37
C GLN A 89 -14.11 29.79 13.53
N GLY A 90 -14.95 28.98 14.17
CA GLY A 90 -16.34 29.35 14.45
C GLY A 90 -17.28 29.29 13.25
N ALA A 91 -16.82 28.85 12.08
CA ALA A 91 -17.70 28.62 10.95
C ALA A 91 -18.68 27.47 11.22
N ALA A 92 -19.89 27.56 10.65
CA ALA A 92 -20.94 26.57 10.85
C ALA A 92 -20.56 25.21 10.23
N ASN A 93 -21.15 24.14 10.77
CA ASN A 93 -21.14 22.83 10.12
C ASN A 93 -21.96 22.88 8.82
N GLY A 94 -21.59 22.05 7.85
CA GLY A 94 -22.31 21.87 6.59
C GLY A 94 -22.74 20.42 6.40
N ILE A 95 -22.55 19.91 5.18
CA ILE A 95 -22.71 18.48 4.87
C ILE A 95 -21.80 17.64 5.78
N GLY A 96 -20.57 18.12 6.00
CA GLY A 96 -19.64 17.63 6.99
C GLY A 96 -19.45 18.61 8.15
N PRO A 97 -18.82 18.16 9.26
CA PRO A 97 -18.47 19.05 10.36
C PRO A 97 -17.46 20.12 9.95
N ASN A 98 -17.44 21.23 10.67
CA ASN A 98 -16.34 22.19 10.64
C ASN A 98 -15.03 21.50 11.09
N LEU A 99 -13.95 21.74 10.36
CA LEU A 99 -12.67 21.07 10.54
C LEU A 99 -11.63 21.90 11.31
N TRP A 100 -11.99 23.08 11.81
CA TRP A 100 -11.10 23.86 12.68
C TRP A 100 -10.72 23.06 13.94
N ALA A 101 -9.44 23.09 14.29
CA ALA A 101 -8.85 22.42 15.46
C ALA A 101 -9.17 20.92 15.57
N THR A 102 -9.29 20.22 14.44
CA THR A 102 -9.67 18.79 14.41
C THR A 102 -8.52 17.86 14.76
N VAL A 103 -7.28 18.19 14.38
CA VAL A 103 -6.12 17.34 14.65
C VAL A 103 -5.91 17.27 16.18
N GLY A 104 -5.89 16.04 16.72
CA GLY A 104 -5.82 15.72 18.15
C GLY A 104 -7.16 15.60 18.88
N GLU A 105 -8.25 16.03 18.25
CA GLU A 105 -9.61 15.91 18.80
C GLU A 105 -10.06 14.44 18.79
N GLY A 106 -11.02 14.09 19.66
CA GLY A 106 -11.63 12.76 19.63
C GLY A 106 -12.38 12.49 18.32
N ILE A 107 -12.27 11.27 17.79
CA ILE A 107 -12.99 10.88 16.58
C ILE A 107 -14.50 10.93 16.84
N ALA A 108 -15.23 11.62 15.95
CA ALA A 108 -16.67 11.86 16.07
C ALA A 108 -17.10 12.52 17.39
N GLN A 109 -16.23 13.35 17.97
CA GLN A 109 -16.52 14.15 19.15
C GLN A 109 -16.57 15.65 18.79
N GLY A 110 -17.24 16.42 19.64
CA GLY A 110 -17.29 17.87 19.51
C GLY A 110 -18.07 18.39 18.29
N LYS A 111 -17.55 19.46 17.68
CA LYS A 111 -18.09 20.12 16.47
C LYS A 111 -19.52 20.62 16.59
N GLY A 112 -19.87 21.27 17.71
CA GLY A 112 -21.13 22.01 17.85
C GLY A 112 -22.39 21.18 17.61
N GLY A 113 -22.37 19.89 17.99
CA GLY A 113 -23.52 18.99 17.86
C GLY A 113 -23.71 18.36 16.48
N PHE A 114 -22.66 18.31 15.63
CA PHE A 114 -22.74 17.63 14.34
C PHE A 114 -23.14 16.14 14.49
N ALA A 115 -24.07 15.69 13.63
CA ALA A 115 -24.61 14.33 13.68
C ALA A 115 -23.73 13.32 12.91
N PHE A 116 -22.63 12.88 13.55
CA PHE A 116 -21.74 11.85 13.01
C PHE A 116 -22.45 10.52 12.70
N SER A 117 -21.82 9.67 11.86
CA SER A 117 -22.31 8.31 11.62
C SER A 117 -22.05 7.42 12.84
N ASP A 118 -22.89 6.40 13.04
CA ASP A 118 -22.70 5.43 14.13
C ASP A 118 -21.39 4.66 13.99
N SER A 119 -21.02 4.33 12.76
CA SER A 119 -19.74 3.71 12.42
C SER A 119 -18.52 4.52 12.84
N LEU A 120 -18.56 5.85 12.70
CA LEU A 120 -17.43 6.71 13.06
C LEU A 120 -17.38 6.93 14.57
N LYS A 121 -18.55 7.05 15.23
CA LYS A 121 -18.63 7.09 16.70
C LYS A 121 -18.06 5.82 17.34
N ALA A 122 -18.29 4.66 16.72
CA ALA A 122 -17.79 3.38 17.22
C ALA A 122 -16.27 3.21 17.12
N LYS A 123 -15.55 4.01 16.32
CA LYS A 123 -14.09 3.89 16.20
C LYS A 123 -13.33 4.28 17.45
N GLY A 124 -13.83 5.28 18.18
CA GLY A 124 -13.11 5.85 19.33
C GLY A 124 -11.74 6.41 18.95
N GLY A 125 -10.94 6.77 19.96
CA GLY A 125 -9.60 7.34 19.74
C GLY A 125 -9.62 8.82 19.34
N LYS A 126 -8.49 9.28 18.78
CA LYS A 126 -8.25 10.67 18.41
C LYS A 126 -7.84 10.78 16.94
N TRP A 127 -8.08 11.94 16.35
CA TRP A 127 -7.55 12.34 15.05
C TRP A 127 -6.06 12.70 15.15
N ASP A 128 -5.21 11.72 15.40
CA ASP A 128 -3.77 11.88 15.26
C ASP A 128 -3.33 11.83 13.79
N PHE A 129 -2.05 12.09 13.54
CA PHE A 129 -1.50 12.13 12.20
C PHE A 129 -1.63 10.80 11.44
N ALA A 130 -1.55 9.66 12.13
CA ALA A 130 -1.63 8.34 11.53
C ALA A 130 -3.09 7.96 11.22
N SER A 131 -4.01 8.22 12.14
CA SER A 131 -5.44 7.95 11.93
C SER A 131 -6.04 8.86 10.86
N LEU A 132 -5.56 10.10 10.73
CA LEU A 132 -5.90 10.99 9.62
C LEU A 132 -5.34 10.49 8.28
N ASP A 133 -4.12 9.98 8.24
CA ASP A 133 -3.54 9.40 7.02
C ASP A 133 -4.32 8.16 6.55
N GLU A 134 -4.73 7.31 7.48
CA GLU A 134 -5.57 6.14 7.19
C GLU A 134 -6.98 6.55 6.72
N TRP A 135 -7.61 7.50 7.41
CA TRP A 135 -8.90 8.06 7.05
C TRP A 135 -8.90 8.67 5.65
N LEU A 136 -7.92 9.52 5.36
CA LEU A 136 -7.78 10.17 4.05
C LEU A 136 -7.37 9.19 2.95
N THR A 137 -6.82 8.02 3.28
CA THR A 137 -6.57 6.97 2.29
C THR A 137 -7.88 6.35 1.81
N ASN A 138 -8.77 5.98 2.73
CA ASN A 138 -10.08 5.39 2.39
C ASN A 138 -11.06 5.51 3.57
N PRO A 139 -11.94 6.52 3.59
CA PRO A 139 -12.90 6.73 4.67
C PRO A 139 -13.86 5.56 4.90
N LYS A 140 -14.34 4.95 3.82
CA LYS A 140 -15.27 3.80 3.88
C LYS A 140 -14.61 2.58 4.52
N LYS A 141 -13.33 2.34 4.22
CA LYS A 141 -12.56 1.25 4.83
C LYS A 141 -12.22 1.54 6.28
N PHE A 142 -11.90 2.80 6.59
CA PHE A 142 -11.59 3.21 7.96
C PHE A 142 -12.81 3.02 8.87
N ALA A 143 -14.00 3.51 8.48
CA ALA A 143 -15.24 3.27 9.21
C ALA A 143 -16.36 2.86 8.25
N ASP A 144 -16.65 1.55 8.21
CA ASP A 144 -17.66 0.98 7.33
C ASP A 144 -19.05 1.55 7.64
N GLY A 145 -19.75 2.04 6.62
CA GLY A 145 -21.00 2.79 6.78
C GLY A 145 -20.82 4.24 7.22
N THR A 146 -19.64 4.84 7.06
CA THR A 146 -19.47 6.29 7.31
C THR A 146 -20.26 7.15 6.33
N LYS A 147 -20.77 8.30 6.81
CA LYS A 147 -21.48 9.28 5.99
C LYS A 147 -20.57 10.04 5.02
N MET A 148 -19.25 10.01 5.22
CA MET A 148 -18.29 10.65 4.32
C MET A 148 -18.02 9.76 3.10
N SER A 149 -18.70 10.02 1.98
CA SER A 149 -18.59 9.25 0.73
C SER A 149 -17.35 9.59 -0.11
N PHE A 150 -16.31 10.16 0.49
CA PHE A 150 -15.09 10.56 -0.20
C PHE A 150 -14.27 9.34 -0.62
N ALA A 151 -13.71 9.37 -1.83
CA ALA A 151 -12.97 8.25 -2.42
C ALA A 151 -11.60 8.01 -1.76
N GLY A 152 -11.04 9.03 -1.12
CA GLY A 152 -9.68 9.02 -0.58
C GLY A 152 -8.67 9.74 -1.48
N ILE A 153 -7.48 9.97 -0.94
CA ILE A 153 -6.33 10.57 -1.62
C ILE A 153 -5.28 9.46 -1.78
N ALA A 154 -5.06 9.00 -3.02
CA ALA A 154 -4.15 7.88 -3.29
C ALA A 154 -2.69 8.24 -3.00
N ASN A 155 -2.27 9.45 -3.36
CA ASN A 155 -0.89 9.92 -3.18
C ASN A 155 -0.58 10.12 -1.68
N PRO A 156 0.40 9.39 -1.12
CA PRO A 156 0.75 9.51 0.30
C PRO A 156 1.31 10.88 0.71
N GLN A 157 2.03 11.57 -0.17
CA GLN A 157 2.58 12.88 0.15
C GLN A 157 1.47 13.93 0.17
N GLU A 158 0.53 13.88 -0.77
CA GLU A 158 -0.64 14.76 -0.79
C GLU A 158 -1.48 14.63 0.49
N ARG A 159 -1.61 13.41 1.04
CA ARG A 159 -2.25 13.22 2.35
C ARG A 159 -1.51 13.95 3.46
N ALA A 160 -0.19 13.84 3.52
CA ALA A 160 0.62 14.52 4.52
C ALA A 160 0.49 16.06 4.40
N ASP A 161 0.49 16.59 3.18
CA ASP A 161 0.32 18.02 2.91
C ASP A 161 -1.04 18.53 3.43
N VAL A 162 -2.14 17.80 3.16
CA VAL A 162 -3.48 18.13 3.68
C VAL A 162 -3.51 18.06 5.21
N ILE A 163 -2.88 17.05 5.80
CA ILE A 163 -2.82 16.89 7.27
C ILE A 163 -2.05 18.05 7.92
N LEU A 164 -0.96 18.52 7.31
CA LEU A 164 -0.24 19.73 7.77
C LEU A 164 -1.13 20.97 7.70
N TYR A 165 -1.85 21.14 6.59
CA TYR A 165 -2.80 22.24 6.47
C TYR A 165 -3.88 22.17 7.56
N LEU A 166 -4.50 21.01 7.79
CA LEU A 166 -5.47 20.83 8.88
C LEU A 166 -4.85 21.13 10.25
N ASN A 167 -3.61 20.70 10.50
CA ASN A 167 -2.92 20.99 11.76
C ASN A 167 -2.68 22.50 11.95
N SER A 168 -2.36 23.24 10.89
CA SER A 168 -2.19 24.70 10.93
C SER A 168 -3.49 25.46 11.24
N LYS A 169 -4.65 24.82 11.06
CA LYS A 169 -5.98 25.40 11.30
C LYS A 169 -6.45 25.12 12.73
N GLY A 170 -5.78 25.76 13.69
CA GLY A 170 -6.20 25.81 15.09
C GLY A 170 -5.66 24.70 16.00
N SER A 171 -5.25 23.55 15.45
CA SER A 171 -4.71 22.44 16.26
C SER A 171 -3.28 22.70 16.72
N ASN A 172 -2.41 23.15 15.80
CA ASN A 172 -1.01 23.51 16.03
C ASN A 172 -0.23 22.48 16.86
N LEU A 173 -0.51 21.19 16.68
CA LEU A 173 0.18 20.14 17.41
C LEU A 173 1.62 20.01 16.91
N PRO A 174 2.57 19.69 17.82
CA PRO A 174 3.94 19.42 17.41
C PRO A 174 3.96 18.23 16.45
N LEU A 175 4.68 18.37 15.34
CA LEU A 175 4.86 17.29 14.39
C LEU A 175 5.67 16.17 15.05
N PRO A 176 5.35 14.89 14.80
CA PRO A 176 6.15 13.78 15.27
C PRO A 176 7.54 13.88 14.67
N ALA A 177 8.56 13.51 15.44
CA ALA A 177 9.91 13.42 14.92
C ALA A 177 9.90 12.48 13.70
N PRO A 178 10.51 12.86 12.57
CA PRO A 178 10.65 11.98 11.43
C PRO A 178 11.29 10.69 11.93
N GLU A 179 10.62 9.56 11.70
CA GLU A 179 11.23 8.28 12.03
C GLU A 179 12.50 8.15 11.20
N ALA A 180 13.56 7.58 11.74
CA ALA A 180 14.73 7.30 10.94
C ALA A 180 14.31 6.28 9.85
N VAL A 181 13.93 6.76 8.67
CA VAL A 181 14.14 5.99 7.45
C VAL A 181 15.65 5.90 7.38
N PRO A 182 16.27 4.72 7.52
CA PRO A 182 17.71 4.64 7.44
C PRO A 182 18.11 5.23 6.08
N ALA A 183 18.71 6.42 6.13
CA ALA A 183 19.49 6.92 5.02
C ALA A 183 20.50 5.81 4.74
N ALA A 184 20.63 5.44 3.46
CA ALA A 184 21.76 4.66 3.04
C ALA A 184 23.03 5.41 3.49
N GLY A 185 23.68 4.89 4.53
CA GLY A 185 24.98 5.33 5.03
C GLY A 185 25.02 6.71 5.69
N ALA A 186 24.76 6.79 7.00
CA ALA A 186 25.53 7.60 7.94
C ALA A 186 24.96 7.39 9.36
N ALA A 187 25.67 6.62 10.18
CA ALA A 187 25.46 6.58 11.62
C ALA A 187 26.16 7.79 12.27
N PRO A 188 25.59 8.33 13.36
CA PRO A 188 26.41 8.74 14.48
C PRO A 188 26.14 7.86 15.71
N ALA A 189 27.22 7.66 16.45
CA ALA A 189 27.32 6.77 17.59
C ALA A 189 26.43 7.19 18.78
N ALA A 190 25.80 6.17 19.37
CA ALA A 190 25.48 5.95 20.78
C ALA A 190 24.77 7.04 21.60
N GLY A 191 23.57 6.69 22.10
CA GLY A 191 23.03 7.22 23.36
C GLY A 191 21.54 6.97 23.63
N ALA A 192 21.16 5.72 23.98
CA ALA A 192 19.99 5.23 24.76
C ALA A 192 18.57 5.79 24.48
N ALA A 193 17.50 5.00 24.26
CA ALA A 193 17.10 3.77 24.96
C ALA A 193 16.24 2.83 24.07
N ALA A 194 16.20 1.56 24.46
CA ALA A 194 15.80 0.37 23.71
C ALA A 194 14.31 0.22 23.35
N ALA A 195 14.04 -0.30 22.15
CA ALA A 195 12.92 -1.20 21.86
C ALA A 195 13.51 -2.53 21.35
N GLY A 196 13.10 -3.65 21.95
CA GLY A 196 13.72 -4.97 21.78
C GLY A 196 13.55 -5.60 20.39
N PRO A 197 14.20 -6.75 20.15
CA PRO A 197 14.17 -7.44 18.85
C PRO A 197 12.75 -7.94 18.53
N VAL A 198 12.32 -7.74 17.28
CA VAL A 198 11.12 -8.40 16.73
C VAL A 198 11.41 -9.89 16.66
N VAL A 199 10.86 -10.67 17.60
CA VAL A 199 11.06 -12.13 17.66
C VAL A 199 10.20 -12.80 16.58
N GLY A 200 10.85 -13.54 15.69
CA GLY A 200 10.20 -14.32 14.64
C GLY A 200 9.67 -15.68 15.13
N ASP A 201 8.59 -16.16 14.52
CA ASP A 201 7.97 -17.46 14.70
C ASP A 201 8.22 -18.33 13.46
N ALA A 202 8.95 -19.43 13.63
CA ALA A 202 9.32 -20.33 12.53
C ALA A 202 8.11 -21.05 11.90
N ALA A 203 7.07 -21.37 12.67
CA ALA A 203 5.87 -22.03 12.15
C ALA A 203 5.01 -21.06 11.32
N ALA A 204 4.95 -19.78 11.73
CA ALA A 204 4.39 -18.71 10.90
C ALA A 204 5.25 -18.47 9.65
N GLY A 205 6.57 -18.52 9.81
CA GLY A 205 7.55 -18.36 8.74
C GLY A 205 7.42 -19.37 7.62
N GLU A 206 7.17 -20.63 7.96
CA GLU A 206 6.90 -21.69 6.98
C GLU A 206 5.73 -21.36 6.06
N LYS A 207 4.66 -20.77 6.62
CA LYS A 207 3.47 -20.37 5.85
C LYS A 207 3.79 -19.24 4.89
N VAL A 208 4.57 -18.26 5.34
CA VAL A 208 5.03 -17.14 4.48
C VAL A 208 5.99 -17.64 3.40
N PHE A 209 6.86 -18.61 3.74
CA PHE A 209 7.82 -19.23 2.81
C PHE A 209 7.14 -19.98 1.67
N ALA A 210 5.84 -20.29 1.74
CA ALA A 210 5.09 -20.84 0.60
C ALA A 210 5.23 -19.99 -0.67
N LYS A 211 5.42 -18.67 -0.54
CA LYS A 211 5.70 -17.75 -1.65
C LYS A 211 7.05 -18.03 -2.36
N CYS A 212 8.00 -18.63 -1.65
CA CYS A 212 9.35 -18.92 -2.13
C CYS A 212 9.46 -20.31 -2.78
N LYS A 213 8.57 -21.23 -2.42
CA LYS A 213 8.56 -22.64 -2.89
C LYS A 213 8.38 -22.79 -4.40
N ALA A 214 7.86 -21.77 -5.08
CA ALA A 214 7.73 -21.76 -6.54
C ALA A 214 9.08 -21.74 -7.27
N CYS A 215 10.13 -21.20 -6.63
CA CYS A 215 11.44 -21.05 -7.24
C CYS A 215 12.56 -21.76 -6.47
N HIS A 216 12.41 -21.92 -5.16
CA HIS A 216 13.45 -22.43 -4.28
C HIS A 216 13.06 -23.75 -3.63
N THR A 217 14.01 -24.68 -3.61
CA THR A 217 14.00 -25.83 -2.70
C THR A 217 14.61 -25.42 -1.35
N ILE A 218 14.23 -26.11 -0.27
CA ILE A 218 14.64 -25.75 1.10
C ILE A 218 15.16 -26.93 1.92
N GLU A 219 14.99 -28.16 1.42
CA GLU A 219 15.47 -29.36 2.09
C GLU A 219 16.87 -29.72 1.57
N ALA A 220 17.74 -30.18 2.47
CA ALA A 220 19.12 -30.53 2.15
C ALA A 220 19.18 -31.58 1.03
N GLY A 221 20.09 -31.39 0.07
CA GLY A 221 20.31 -32.29 -1.06
C GLY A 221 19.30 -32.18 -2.21
N GLN A 222 18.26 -31.35 -2.10
CA GLN A 222 17.36 -31.07 -3.23
C GLN A 222 18.08 -30.26 -4.33
N PRO A 223 17.70 -30.44 -5.61
CA PRO A 223 18.33 -29.71 -6.71
C PRO A 223 18.00 -28.21 -6.66
N ASN A 224 18.84 -27.42 -7.34
CA ASN A 224 18.50 -26.04 -7.68
C ASN A 224 17.38 -26.01 -8.73
N GLY A 225 16.60 -24.92 -8.75
CA GLY A 225 15.57 -24.68 -9.75
C GLY A 225 15.73 -23.29 -10.37
N ILE A 226 14.62 -22.55 -10.45
CA ILE A 226 14.63 -21.14 -10.85
C ILE A 226 15.53 -20.33 -9.89
N GLY A 227 15.50 -20.67 -8.60
CA GLY A 227 16.43 -20.19 -7.59
C GLY A 227 17.31 -21.31 -7.01
N PRO A 228 18.37 -20.96 -6.27
CA PRO A 228 19.20 -21.93 -5.56
C PRO A 228 18.44 -22.65 -4.45
N ASN A 229 18.91 -23.83 -4.06
CA ASN A 229 18.49 -24.47 -2.82
C ASN A 229 18.91 -23.62 -1.60
N LEU A 230 17.96 -23.38 -0.69
CA LEU A 230 18.12 -22.52 0.48
C LEU A 230 18.39 -23.28 1.80
N ALA A 231 18.57 -24.61 1.77
CA ALA A 231 18.93 -25.40 2.95
C ALA A 231 20.26 -24.90 3.56
N GLY A 232 20.23 -24.51 4.83
CA GLY A 232 21.39 -23.97 5.53
C GLY A 232 21.82 -22.58 5.03
N ILE A 233 20.90 -21.79 4.44
CA ILE A 233 21.24 -20.44 3.94
C ILE A 233 21.55 -19.45 5.05
N ALA A 234 20.92 -19.59 6.22
CA ALA A 234 21.13 -18.66 7.32
C ALA A 234 22.55 -18.80 7.88
N GLY A 235 23.33 -17.71 7.80
CA GLY A 235 24.74 -17.64 8.17
C GLY A 235 25.72 -18.08 7.07
N ASP A 236 25.23 -18.56 5.92
CA ASP A 236 26.09 -18.93 4.79
C ASP A 236 26.47 -17.71 3.95
N LYS A 237 27.49 -17.85 3.11
CA LYS A 237 27.98 -16.77 2.27
C LYS A 237 27.00 -16.39 1.15
N VAL A 238 26.92 -15.10 0.87
CA VAL A 238 26.07 -14.55 -0.18
C VAL A 238 26.59 -14.94 -1.56
N ALA A 239 25.73 -15.55 -2.38
CA ALA A 239 26.02 -15.94 -3.76
C ALA A 239 27.26 -16.82 -3.96
N GLU A 240 27.61 -17.62 -2.94
CA GLU A 240 28.65 -18.63 -2.99
C GLU A 240 28.06 -20.03 -2.78
N GLY A 241 28.77 -21.06 -3.24
CA GLY A 241 28.33 -22.45 -3.08
C GLY A 241 27.05 -22.77 -3.85
N ARG A 242 26.19 -23.63 -3.29
CA ARG A 242 24.89 -24.03 -3.86
C ARG A 242 24.97 -24.83 -5.17
N GLY A 243 25.88 -25.79 -5.24
CA GLY A 243 25.89 -26.81 -6.30
C GLY A 243 25.98 -26.23 -7.73
N GLY A 244 26.78 -25.16 -7.90
CA GLY A 244 27.00 -24.54 -9.21
C GLY A 244 25.88 -23.62 -9.70
N PHE A 245 24.97 -23.16 -8.82
CA PHE A 245 23.93 -22.21 -9.23
C PHE A 245 24.54 -20.92 -9.81
N ALA A 246 24.02 -20.50 -10.98
CA ALA A 246 24.52 -19.33 -11.69
C ALA A 246 23.93 -18.02 -11.14
N PHE A 247 24.46 -17.56 -10.01
CA PHE A 247 24.08 -16.28 -9.40
C PHE A 247 24.24 -15.09 -10.35
N SER A 248 23.46 -14.04 -10.13
CA SER A 248 23.63 -12.75 -10.80
C SER A 248 24.97 -12.10 -10.41
N ASP A 249 25.57 -11.34 -11.33
CA ASP A 249 26.78 -10.56 -11.02
C ASP A 249 26.51 -9.52 -9.94
N ALA A 250 25.30 -8.94 -9.94
CA ALA A 250 24.82 -8.03 -8.90
C ALA A 250 24.87 -8.64 -7.49
N LEU A 251 24.38 -9.88 -7.32
CA LEU A 251 24.36 -10.53 -6.01
C LEU A 251 25.76 -11.03 -5.61
N LYS A 252 26.55 -11.54 -6.55
CA LYS A 252 27.96 -11.90 -6.31
C LYS A 252 28.76 -10.69 -5.82
N GLY A 253 28.51 -9.51 -6.40
CA GLY A 253 29.16 -8.25 -6.02
C GLY A 253 28.81 -7.73 -4.62
N LYS A 254 27.77 -8.26 -3.96
CA LYS A 254 27.42 -7.88 -2.57
C LYS A 254 28.36 -8.51 -1.55
N GLY A 255 28.75 -9.77 -1.77
CA GLY A 255 29.54 -10.55 -0.82
C GLY A 255 28.90 -10.64 0.58
N GLY A 256 29.69 -11.06 1.56
CA GLY A 256 29.26 -11.16 2.96
C GLY A 256 28.54 -12.47 3.28
N VAL A 257 27.79 -12.47 4.38
CA VAL A 257 27.05 -13.62 4.92
C VAL A 257 25.58 -13.28 5.09
N TRP A 258 24.71 -14.28 4.98
CA TRP A 258 23.28 -14.20 5.23
C TRP A 258 22.94 -14.23 6.72
N ASP A 259 23.35 -13.18 7.44
CA ASP A 259 22.86 -12.91 8.80
C ASP A 259 21.41 -12.35 8.82
N ASP A 260 20.88 -12.08 10.01
CA ASP A 260 19.49 -11.61 10.18
C ASP A 260 19.24 -10.28 9.47
N ALA A 261 20.21 -9.36 9.51
CA ALA A 261 20.07 -8.04 8.93
C ALA A 261 20.10 -8.08 7.40
N SER A 262 21.02 -8.86 6.83
CA SER A 262 21.14 -9.06 5.38
C SER A 262 19.99 -9.87 4.82
N LEU A 263 19.50 -10.89 5.53
CA LEU A 263 18.29 -11.62 5.14
C LEU A 263 17.05 -10.74 5.23
N ASP A 264 16.91 -9.90 6.27
CA ASP A 264 15.79 -8.96 6.37
C ASP A 264 15.81 -7.95 5.22
N ALA A 265 16.98 -7.38 4.93
CA ALA A 265 17.16 -6.44 3.84
C ALA A 265 16.90 -7.08 2.46
N TRP A 266 17.38 -8.31 2.25
CA TRP A 266 17.11 -9.09 1.03
C TRP A 266 15.64 -9.41 0.87
N LEU A 267 14.99 -9.92 1.92
CA LEU A 267 13.57 -10.26 1.91
C LEU A 267 12.68 -9.02 1.80
N THR A 268 13.15 -7.84 2.22
CA THR A 268 12.41 -6.57 2.05
C THR A 268 12.29 -6.20 0.59
N ALA A 269 13.38 -6.25 -0.17
CA ALA A 269 13.40 -5.90 -1.59
C ALA A 269 14.68 -6.41 -2.27
N PRO A 270 14.68 -7.62 -2.86
CA PRO A 270 15.86 -8.21 -3.49
C PRO A 270 16.49 -7.32 -4.58
N ALA A 271 15.65 -6.71 -5.42
CA ALA A 271 16.09 -5.81 -6.48
C ALA A 271 16.75 -4.53 -5.95
N LYS A 272 16.40 -4.08 -4.74
CA LYS A 272 17.06 -2.93 -4.09
C LYS A 272 18.32 -3.35 -3.35
N TYR A 273 18.30 -4.52 -2.70
CA TYR A 273 19.45 -5.07 -2.02
C TYR A 273 20.60 -5.36 -2.99
N ALA A 274 20.31 -5.97 -4.13
CA ALA A 274 21.26 -6.19 -5.23
C ALA A 274 20.64 -5.76 -6.58
N PRO A 275 20.81 -4.49 -6.99
CA PRO A 275 20.35 -4.00 -8.28
C PRO A 275 20.92 -4.80 -9.45
N GLY A 276 20.04 -5.39 -10.27
CA GLY A 276 20.43 -6.34 -11.32
C GLY A 276 20.42 -7.80 -10.89
N THR A 277 19.88 -8.11 -9.69
CA THR A 277 19.66 -9.50 -9.29
C THR A 277 18.68 -10.21 -10.21
N LYS A 278 18.92 -11.51 -10.42
CA LYS A 278 18.02 -12.41 -11.15
C LYS A 278 16.76 -12.77 -10.35
N MET A 279 16.73 -12.51 -9.04
CA MET A 279 15.55 -12.77 -8.21
C MET A 279 14.52 -11.66 -8.41
N THR A 280 13.45 -11.95 -9.16
CA THR A 280 12.36 -11.03 -9.48
C THR A 280 11.31 -10.89 -8.37
N PHE A 281 11.58 -11.44 -7.19
CA PHE A 281 10.67 -11.37 -6.05
C PHE A 281 10.52 -9.92 -5.57
N ALA A 282 9.27 -9.48 -5.40
CA ALA A 282 8.95 -8.10 -5.01
C ALA A 282 9.37 -7.74 -3.58
N GLY A 283 9.54 -8.74 -2.71
CA GLY A 283 9.85 -8.56 -1.30
C GLY A 283 8.65 -8.75 -0.37
N ILE A 284 8.90 -8.67 0.93
CA ILE A 284 7.93 -8.81 2.02
C ILE A 284 7.98 -7.51 2.83
N ALA A 285 6.95 -6.68 2.70
CA ALA A 285 6.91 -5.37 3.37
C ALA A 285 6.76 -5.50 4.90
N ASP A 286 6.00 -6.50 5.35
CA ASP A 286 5.73 -6.73 6.77
C ASP A 286 6.98 -7.28 7.49
N ALA A 287 7.47 -6.52 8.48
CA ALA A 287 8.69 -6.86 9.23
C ALA A 287 8.53 -8.11 10.09
N LYS A 288 7.31 -8.39 10.60
CA LYS A 288 7.04 -9.60 11.36
C LYS A 288 7.08 -10.83 10.46
N GLN A 289 6.51 -10.74 9.26
CA GLN A 289 6.57 -11.82 8.26
C GLN A 289 8.01 -12.10 7.81
N ARG A 290 8.86 -11.07 7.67
CA ARG A 290 10.28 -11.27 7.38
C ARG A 290 11.00 -11.95 8.55
N ALA A 291 10.82 -11.45 9.77
CA ALA A 291 11.38 -12.07 10.97
C ALA A 291 10.95 -13.54 11.10
N ASP A 292 9.69 -13.85 10.78
CA ASP A 292 9.14 -15.21 10.76
C ASP A 292 9.82 -16.09 9.70
N VAL A 293 9.97 -15.60 8.47
CA VAL A 293 10.71 -16.33 7.41
C VAL A 293 12.15 -16.56 7.79
N ILE A 294 12.84 -15.57 8.36
CA ILE A 294 14.23 -15.69 8.81
C ILE A 294 14.34 -16.75 9.91
N ALA A 295 13.41 -16.74 10.88
CA ALA A 295 13.32 -17.76 11.91
C ALA A 295 13.13 -19.15 11.30
N TYR A 296 12.27 -19.30 10.29
CA TYR A 296 12.09 -20.55 9.56
C TYR A 296 13.36 -21.00 8.82
N LEU A 297 14.03 -20.10 8.08
CA LEU A 297 15.27 -20.42 7.35
C LEU A 297 16.36 -20.92 8.28
N LYS A 298 16.47 -20.39 9.50
CA LYS A 298 17.43 -20.87 10.52
C LYS A 298 17.17 -22.31 10.98
N THR A 299 15.92 -22.80 10.86
CA THR A 299 15.59 -24.19 11.20
C THR A 299 15.99 -25.18 10.12
N LYS A 300 16.23 -24.69 8.89
CA LYS A 300 16.52 -25.51 7.71
C LYS A 300 18.03 -25.52 7.48
N LYS A 301 18.69 -26.59 7.89
CA LYS A 301 20.14 -26.80 7.71
C LYS A 301 20.43 -27.81 6.61
#